data_AF-Q7NAJ6-F1
#
_entry.id   AF-Q7NAJ6-F1
#
_cell.length_a   1.000
_cell.length_b   1.000
_cell.length_c   1.000
_cell.angle_alpha   90.00
_cell.angle_beta   90.00
_cell.angle_gamma   90.00
#
_symmetry.space_group_name_H-M   'P 1'
#
loop_
_entity.id
_entity.type
_entity.pdbx_description
1 polymer ?
#
loop_
_entity_poly.entity_id
_entity_poly.type
_entity_poly.pdbx_seq_one_letter_code
_entity_poly.pdbx_strand_id
1 'polypeptide(L)'
;MKNKSKLKRLIYWQFGFMIPAVFASALSGVITHHKNSNNEYQLVNQAGEGLDPSTPTQPNDPNAPVANNNNGRADQAQEKPRQPANLATLKTDIDDKMSDTIGEFIQAIFLGKDNLIDQRIAAIQNQSDLSFEEKFNKTLYYSQIKAFFAKNQNEIKTNPSKFGLDIVYPYVLSANAEFNKGKIVFNNKTYENKIWGNTDTTNYKKEVTGEGNSITPNADPQKAKVQNTTSDEEGKNVLKTYFNALKQSATSIFLNDSDLPGVGKDYDINGRVTDTNDAGVFSNPPKNFNSWDDYIISKIRPRFIDFDLEQNKDPAEQDQQNQQNNQAVENLFTTNCSSWR
;
A
#
# COMPACT_ATOMS: atom_id res chain seq x y z
N MET A 1 3.75 -34.08 29.38
CA MET A 1 5.05 -33.57 28.89
C MET A 1 5.76 -34.43 27.82
N LYS A 2 5.36 -35.69 27.52
CA LYS A 2 6.12 -36.60 26.62
C LYS A 2 6.16 -36.27 25.12
N ASN A 3 5.35 -35.32 24.60
CA ASN A 3 5.32 -35.01 23.15
C ASN A 3 6.32 -33.95 22.65
N LYS A 4 6.81 -33.04 23.52
CA LYS A 4 7.69 -31.93 23.06
C LYS A 4 9.04 -32.40 22.49
N SER A 5 9.61 -33.51 22.98
CA SER A 5 10.89 -34.02 22.46
C SER A 5 10.78 -34.71 21.09
N LYS A 6 9.64 -35.36 20.79
CA LYS A 6 9.38 -35.94 19.47
C LYS A 6 9.21 -34.85 18.41
N LEU A 7 8.46 -33.79 18.73
CA LEU A 7 8.29 -32.64 17.83
C LEU A 7 9.63 -31.96 17.54
N LYS A 8 10.48 -31.72 18.56
CA LYS A 8 11.84 -31.20 18.35
C LYS A 8 12.67 -32.10 17.43
N ARG A 9 12.68 -33.42 17.62
CA ARG A 9 13.42 -34.34 16.74
C ARG A 9 12.90 -34.37 15.30
N LEU A 10 11.58 -34.30 15.09
CA LEU A 10 10.98 -34.28 13.75
C LEU A 10 11.39 -33.00 12.98
N ILE A 11 11.38 -31.86 13.66
CA ILE A 11 11.75 -30.57 13.08
C ILE A 11 13.27 -30.52 12.78
N TYR A 12 14.12 -31.02 13.68
CA TYR A 12 15.58 -31.11 13.44
C TYR A 12 15.94 -31.95 12.20
N TRP A 13 15.17 -32.99 11.88
CA TRP A 13 15.46 -33.86 10.74
C TRP A 13 15.07 -33.24 9.39
N GLN A 14 14.00 -32.44 9.35
CA GLN A 14 13.56 -31.74 8.15
C GLN A 14 14.47 -30.54 7.82
N PHE A 15 14.83 -29.71 8.80
CA PHE A 15 15.57 -28.46 8.54
C PHE A 15 17.10 -28.57 8.63
N GLY A 16 17.64 -29.69 9.11
CA GLY A 16 19.08 -29.90 9.19
C GLY A 16 19.77 -30.26 7.87
N PHE A 17 19.02 -30.73 6.86
CA PHE A 17 19.59 -31.28 5.62
C PHE A 17 18.77 -31.08 4.34
N MET A 18 17.68 -30.30 4.35
CA MET A 18 16.85 -30.08 3.15
C MET A 18 16.78 -28.63 2.67
N ILE A 19 17.64 -28.31 1.70
CA ILE A 19 17.16 -27.77 0.42
C ILE A 19 16.88 -29.00 -0.46
N PRO A 20 15.61 -29.32 -0.78
CA PRO A 20 15.26 -29.47 -2.20
C PRO A 20 13.80 -29.11 -2.56
N ALA A 21 13.55 -29.04 -3.87
CA ALA A 21 12.24 -29.16 -4.54
C ALA A 21 11.12 -28.22 -4.03
N VAL A 22 10.95 -27.03 -4.61
CA VAL A 22 10.27 -26.86 -5.91
C VAL A 22 9.00 -27.72 -6.02
N PHE A 23 7.84 -27.09 -5.82
CA PHE A 23 6.55 -27.63 -6.28
C PHE A 23 6.58 -27.75 -7.81
N ALA A 24 6.83 -28.96 -8.30
CA ALA A 24 6.77 -29.26 -9.72
C ALA A 24 5.35 -29.71 -10.11
N SER A 25 4.58 -28.81 -10.73
CA SER A 25 3.37 -29.17 -11.47
C SER A 25 3.29 -28.39 -12.77
N ALA A 26 3.67 -29.06 -13.86
CA ALA A 26 3.38 -28.76 -15.26
C ALA A 26 3.68 -27.33 -15.78
N LEU A 27 4.81 -27.18 -16.48
CA LEU A 27 4.87 -26.53 -17.81
C LEU A 27 6.19 -26.90 -18.52
N SER A 28 6.09 -27.68 -19.59
CA SER A 28 7.23 -27.99 -20.46
C SER A 28 7.44 -26.85 -21.45
N GLY A 29 8.62 -26.20 -21.47
CA GLY A 29 8.87 -25.14 -22.45
C GLY A 29 10.20 -24.38 -22.30
N VAL A 30 11.27 -24.95 -22.85
CA VAL A 30 12.50 -24.29 -23.36
C VAL A 30 13.21 -23.27 -22.45
N ILE A 31 14.39 -23.66 -21.96
CA ILE A 31 15.38 -22.75 -21.37
C ILE A 31 16.22 -22.12 -22.48
N THR A 32 16.33 -20.78 -22.50
CA THR A 32 17.45 -20.07 -23.14
C THR A 32 18.16 -19.18 -22.12
N HIS A 33 19.48 -19.29 -22.04
CA HIS A 33 20.30 -18.48 -21.15
C HIS A 33 20.29 -17.00 -21.59
N HIS A 34 20.05 -16.07 -20.67
CA HIS A 34 20.51 -14.69 -20.82
C HIS A 34 21.02 -14.09 -19.51
N LYS A 35 21.91 -13.09 -19.66
CA LYS A 35 22.85 -12.65 -18.62
C LYS A 35 22.26 -11.69 -17.58
N ASN A 36 22.68 -11.93 -16.34
CA ASN A 36 22.96 -10.99 -15.25
C ASN A 36 22.67 -9.49 -15.47
N SER A 37 21.85 -8.91 -14.59
CA SER A 37 21.74 -7.47 -14.34
C SER A 37 21.44 -7.26 -12.85
N ASN A 38 22.34 -6.59 -12.13
CA ASN A 38 22.17 -6.24 -10.73
C ASN A 38 21.33 -4.96 -10.63
N ASN A 39 20.29 -4.96 -9.79
CA ASN A 39 19.71 -3.74 -9.23
C ASN A 39 19.45 -3.99 -7.74
N GLU A 40 20.34 -3.45 -6.90
CA GLU A 40 20.14 -3.43 -5.45
C GLU A 40 19.05 -2.42 -5.09
N TYR A 41 17.95 -2.88 -4.49
CA TYR A 41 16.99 -2.01 -3.82
C TYR A 41 17.41 -1.83 -2.36
N GLN A 42 18.03 -0.69 -2.03
CA GLN A 42 18.34 -0.34 -0.65
C GLN A 42 17.05 -0.01 0.12
N LEU A 43 16.68 -0.87 1.07
CA LEU A 43 15.60 -0.63 2.02
C LEU A 43 16.11 0.22 3.19
N VAL A 44 15.72 1.49 3.22
CA VAL A 44 15.99 2.37 4.38
C VAL A 44 14.92 2.14 5.45
N ASN A 45 15.33 1.56 6.58
CA ASN A 45 14.54 1.59 7.80
C ASN A 45 14.89 2.86 8.59
N GLN A 46 13.90 3.65 8.99
CA GLN A 46 14.11 4.64 10.04
C GLN A 46 12.85 4.82 10.90
N ALA A 47 13.00 4.50 12.19
CA ALA A 47 12.10 4.86 13.27
C ALA A 47 12.96 5.59 14.32
N GLY A 48 12.47 6.71 14.86
CA GLY A 48 13.26 7.57 15.75
C GLY A 48 12.55 8.88 16.09
N GLU A 49 11.91 8.87 17.24
CA GLU A 49 11.09 9.90 17.89
C GLU A 49 11.77 11.27 18.07
N GLY A 50 10.98 12.36 18.21
CA GLY A 50 11.53 13.65 18.63
C GLY A 50 10.56 14.84 18.64
N LEU A 51 10.19 15.28 19.85
CA LEU A 51 9.43 16.52 20.17
C LEU A 51 10.23 17.29 21.26
N ASP A 52 9.99 18.57 21.57
CA ASP A 52 8.88 19.47 21.21
C ASP A 52 9.42 20.92 20.91
N PRO A 53 8.83 22.10 21.27
CA PRO A 53 9.13 23.37 20.57
C PRO A 53 9.88 24.42 21.41
N SER A 54 10.37 25.50 20.78
CA SER A 54 10.62 26.80 21.45
C SER A 54 10.82 27.98 20.48
N THR A 55 9.97 29.00 20.63
CA THR A 55 9.97 30.35 20.03
C THR A 55 11.16 31.21 20.51
N PRO A 56 11.52 32.36 19.88
CA PRO A 56 10.67 33.56 19.85
C PRO A 56 10.68 34.46 18.58
N THR A 57 9.53 35.08 18.33
CA THR A 57 9.33 36.29 17.51
C THR A 57 9.94 37.55 18.13
N GLN A 58 10.50 38.44 17.32
CA GLN A 58 10.90 39.83 17.63
C GLN A 58 11.09 40.60 16.28
N PRO A 59 11.03 41.95 16.23
CA PRO A 59 9.77 42.67 16.04
C PRO A 59 9.69 43.51 14.74
N ASN A 60 8.51 44.05 14.42
CA ASN A 60 8.31 45.00 13.32
C ASN A 60 9.04 46.34 13.57
N ASP A 61 9.79 46.81 12.57
CA ASP A 61 10.25 48.20 12.46
C ASP A 61 9.19 49.02 11.67
N PRO A 62 8.64 50.12 12.23
CA PRO A 62 7.58 50.89 11.58
C PRO A 62 8.05 52.02 10.64
N ASN A 63 9.34 52.14 10.28
CA ASN A 63 9.85 53.34 9.56
C ASN A 63 10.76 53.08 8.33
N ALA A 64 10.27 52.33 7.34
CA ALA A 64 10.84 52.30 5.99
C ALA A 64 10.03 53.21 5.01
N PRO A 65 10.68 54.05 4.19
CA PRO A 65 9.97 55.04 3.36
C PRO A 65 9.18 54.41 2.20
N VAL A 66 7.99 54.94 1.94
CA VAL A 66 7.07 54.49 0.88
C VAL A 66 7.63 54.83 -0.51
N ALA A 67 8.33 53.88 -1.13
CA ALA A 67 8.72 53.94 -2.53
C ALA A 67 7.52 53.57 -3.43
N ASN A 68 6.80 54.58 -3.90
CA ASN A 68 5.65 54.44 -4.79
C ASN A 68 6.08 54.03 -6.21
N ASN A 69 6.32 52.73 -6.43
CA ASN A 69 6.58 52.17 -7.76
C ASN A 69 5.30 51.54 -8.34
N ASN A 70 4.55 52.35 -9.10
CA ASN A 70 3.61 51.85 -10.10
C ASN A 70 4.40 51.06 -11.16
N ASN A 71 4.33 49.73 -11.15
CA ASN A 71 4.69 48.92 -12.32
C ASN A 71 4.06 47.53 -12.27
N GLY A 72 3.53 47.08 -13.41
CA GLY A 72 3.28 45.66 -13.69
C GLY A 72 2.27 44.97 -12.78
N ARG A 73 0.97 45.20 -13.00
CA ARG A 73 -0.05 44.21 -12.63
C ARG A 73 0.19 42.99 -13.53
N ALA A 74 0.96 42.01 -13.04
CA ALA A 74 1.09 40.72 -13.71
C ALA A 74 -0.30 40.07 -13.70
N ASP A 75 -0.90 39.94 -14.88
CA ASP A 75 -2.16 39.22 -15.03
C ASP A 75 -1.95 37.79 -14.52
N GLN A 76 -2.68 37.44 -13.47
CA GLN A 76 -2.76 36.05 -13.04
C GLN A 76 -3.30 35.26 -14.22
N ALA A 77 -2.48 34.38 -14.78
CA ALA A 77 -2.87 33.53 -15.92
C ALA A 77 -4.10 32.73 -15.51
N GLN A 78 -5.25 33.14 -16.02
CA GLN A 78 -6.54 32.56 -15.65
C GLN A 78 -6.57 31.13 -16.18
N GLU A 79 -6.44 30.14 -15.28
CA GLU A 79 -6.40 28.72 -15.67
C GLU A 79 -7.58 28.41 -16.58
N LYS A 80 -7.29 27.89 -17.78
CA LYS A 80 -8.33 27.50 -18.73
C LYS A 80 -9.17 26.39 -18.08
N PRO A 81 -10.51 26.51 -18.04
CA PRO A 81 -11.35 25.51 -17.37
C PRO A 81 -11.07 24.09 -17.88
N ARG A 82 -10.74 23.18 -16.94
CA ARG A 82 -10.54 21.77 -17.27
C ARG A 82 -11.80 21.19 -17.89
N GLN A 83 -11.63 20.27 -18.82
CA GLN A 83 -12.75 19.59 -19.46
C GLN A 83 -13.24 18.43 -18.58
N PRO A 84 -14.51 18.02 -18.68
CA PRO A 84 -15.00 16.81 -18.00
C PRO A 84 -14.24 15.57 -18.45
N ALA A 85 -14.04 14.62 -17.53
CA ALA A 85 -13.33 13.37 -17.80
C ALA A 85 -14.00 12.50 -18.88
N ASN A 86 -13.20 11.86 -19.73
CA ASN A 86 -13.68 10.87 -20.69
C ASN A 86 -13.82 9.49 -20.02
N LEU A 87 -14.90 9.33 -19.24
CA LEU A 87 -15.13 8.13 -18.42
C LEU A 87 -15.16 6.82 -19.25
N ALA A 88 -15.57 6.86 -20.51
CA ALA A 88 -15.61 5.66 -21.36
C ALA A 88 -14.20 5.12 -21.63
N THR A 89 -13.26 5.99 -22.01
CA THR A 89 -11.85 5.63 -22.16
C THR A 89 -11.24 5.29 -20.81
N LEU A 90 -11.38 6.17 -19.82
CA LEU A 90 -10.70 6.05 -18.53
C LEU A 90 -11.14 4.80 -17.73
N LYS A 91 -12.42 4.43 -17.77
CA LYS A 91 -12.90 3.18 -17.16
C LYS A 91 -12.30 1.95 -17.83
N THR A 92 -12.30 1.91 -19.16
CA THR A 92 -11.72 0.80 -19.94
C THR A 92 -10.22 0.66 -19.66
N ASP A 93 -9.48 1.78 -19.72
CA ASP A 93 -8.04 1.84 -19.46
C ASP A 93 -7.65 1.37 -18.04
N ILE A 94 -8.50 1.62 -17.03
CA ILE A 94 -8.29 1.13 -15.66
C ILE A 94 -8.72 -0.33 -15.52
N ASP A 95 -9.90 -0.73 -15.99
CA ASP A 95 -10.39 -2.10 -15.89
C ASP A 95 -9.43 -3.11 -16.53
N ASP A 96 -8.99 -2.84 -17.77
CA ASP A 96 -8.10 -3.71 -18.53
C ASP A 96 -6.75 -3.91 -17.82
N LYS A 97 -6.23 -2.86 -17.18
CA LYS A 97 -4.89 -2.88 -16.55
C LYS A 97 -4.93 -3.30 -15.08
N MET A 98 -6.05 -3.14 -14.38
CA MET A 98 -6.15 -3.44 -12.94
C MET A 98 -5.79 -4.91 -12.66
N SER A 99 -6.42 -5.83 -13.39
CA SER A 99 -6.21 -7.27 -13.25
C SER A 99 -4.74 -7.66 -13.43
N ASP A 100 -4.07 -7.14 -14.46
CA ASP A 100 -2.67 -7.47 -14.73
C ASP A 100 -1.71 -6.78 -13.77
N THR A 101 -1.99 -5.54 -13.35
CA THR A 101 -1.15 -4.85 -12.34
C THR A 101 -1.24 -5.52 -10.96
N ILE A 102 -2.42 -6.03 -10.58
CA ILE A 102 -2.60 -6.91 -9.40
C ILE A 102 -1.78 -8.20 -9.58
N GLY A 103 -1.82 -8.80 -10.77
CA GLY A 103 -1.03 -9.98 -11.11
C GLY A 103 0.48 -9.76 -10.94
N GLU A 104 1.02 -8.68 -11.53
CA GLU A 104 2.42 -8.27 -11.38
C GLU A 104 2.80 -7.98 -9.92
N PHE A 105 1.92 -7.32 -9.17
CA PHE A 105 2.12 -7.06 -7.74
C PHE A 105 2.24 -8.37 -6.96
N ILE A 106 1.33 -9.33 -7.18
CA ILE A 106 1.36 -10.63 -6.52
C ILE A 106 2.64 -11.41 -6.86
N GLN A 107 3.09 -11.35 -8.12
CA GLN A 107 4.36 -11.96 -8.52
C GLN A 107 5.56 -11.28 -7.83
N ALA A 108 5.65 -9.95 -7.84
CA ALA A 108 6.77 -9.23 -7.24
C ALA A 108 6.89 -9.43 -5.73
N ILE A 109 5.76 -9.47 -5.01
CA ILE A 109 5.78 -9.54 -3.54
C ILE A 109 5.75 -10.99 -3.02
N PHE A 110 4.98 -11.89 -3.64
CA PHE A 110 4.66 -13.19 -3.05
C PHE A 110 5.15 -14.42 -3.84
N LEU A 111 5.07 -14.42 -5.19
CA LEU A 111 5.13 -15.68 -5.96
C LEU A 111 6.26 -15.80 -6.99
N GLY A 112 6.78 -14.69 -7.49
CA GLY A 112 7.74 -14.65 -8.59
C GLY A 112 9.15 -15.05 -8.18
N LYS A 113 10.08 -15.11 -9.14
CA LYS A 113 11.50 -15.28 -8.82
C LYS A 113 11.99 -14.08 -8.00
N ASP A 114 12.78 -14.34 -6.97
CA ASP A 114 13.37 -13.31 -6.09
C ASP A 114 12.31 -12.40 -5.41
N ASN A 115 11.10 -12.92 -5.16
CA ASN A 115 10.00 -12.18 -4.52
C ASN A 115 10.33 -11.72 -3.08
N LEU A 116 9.64 -10.68 -2.62
CA LEU A 116 9.90 -10.06 -1.30
C LEU A 116 9.68 -11.03 -0.12
N ILE A 117 8.70 -11.93 -0.18
CA ILE A 117 8.40 -12.82 0.94
C ILE A 117 9.45 -13.93 1.12
N ASP A 118 10.03 -14.44 0.04
CA ASP A 118 11.15 -15.39 0.09
C ASP A 118 12.44 -14.71 0.59
N GLN A 119 12.70 -13.46 0.17
CA GLN A 119 13.78 -12.66 0.74
C GLN A 119 13.61 -12.47 2.26
N ARG A 120 12.38 -12.18 2.72
CA ARG A 120 12.03 -12.03 4.14
C ARG A 120 12.28 -13.33 4.91
N ILE A 121 11.85 -14.48 4.36
CA ILE A 121 12.07 -15.81 4.96
C ILE A 121 13.56 -16.14 5.04
N ALA A 122 14.33 -15.89 3.97
CA ALA A 122 15.78 -16.11 3.96
C ALA A 122 16.51 -15.24 5.01
N ALA A 123 16.12 -13.97 5.15
CA ALA A 123 16.67 -13.08 6.17
C ALA A 123 16.44 -13.62 7.60
N ILE A 124 15.22 -14.10 7.90
CA ILE A 124 14.87 -14.70 9.21
C ILE A 124 15.73 -15.93 9.52
N GLN A 125 16.01 -16.78 8.53
CA GLN A 125 16.85 -17.96 8.74
C GLN A 125 18.31 -17.58 9.06
N ASN A 126 18.80 -16.49 8.46
CA ASN A 126 20.18 -16.00 8.63
C ASN A 126 20.41 -15.14 9.90
N GLN A 127 19.35 -14.64 10.55
CA GLN A 127 19.44 -13.89 11.81
C GLN A 127 20.01 -14.75 12.95
N SER A 128 21.16 -14.40 13.53
CA SER A 128 21.84 -15.21 14.57
C SER A 128 21.27 -15.01 15.98
N ASP A 129 20.53 -13.92 16.18
CA ASP A 129 19.90 -13.48 17.43
C ASP A 129 18.55 -14.17 17.72
N LEU A 130 17.86 -14.65 16.68
CA LEU A 130 16.59 -15.37 16.83
C LEU A 130 16.78 -16.82 17.27
N SER A 131 16.02 -17.26 18.26
CA SER A 131 15.92 -18.66 18.63
C SER A 131 15.31 -19.51 17.51
N PHE A 132 15.53 -20.82 17.56
CA PHE A 132 14.95 -21.75 16.58
C PHE A 132 13.42 -21.63 16.53
N GLU A 133 12.77 -21.61 17.70
CA GLU A 133 11.32 -21.48 17.84
C GLU A 133 10.78 -20.17 17.23
N GLU A 134 11.50 -19.04 17.36
CA GLU A 134 11.12 -17.77 16.74
C GLU A 134 11.27 -17.79 15.22
N LYS A 135 12.40 -18.29 14.71
CA LYS A 135 12.63 -18.47 13.26
C LYS A 135 11.54 -19.32 12.64
N PHE A 136 11.19 -20.43 13.30
CA PHE A 136 10.12 -21.31 12.87
C PHE A 136 8.77 -20.59 12.83
N ASN A 137 8.39 -19.87 13.89
CA ASN A 137 7.13 -19.12 13.94
C ASN A 137 7.02 -18.08 12.82
N LYS A 138 8.05 -17.24 12.67
CA LYS A 138 8.08 -16.21 11.63
C LYS A 138 8.02 -16.82 10.22
N THR A 139 8.83 -17.85 9.96
CA THR A 139 8.84 -18.55 8.66
C THR A 139 7.48 -19.16 8.32
N LEU A 140 6.82 -19.77 9.30
CA LEU A 140 5.50 -20.36 9.13
C LEU A 140 4.45 -19.30 8.79
N TYR A 141 4.42 -18.17 9.52
CA TYR A 141 3.48 -17.08 9.23
C TYR A 141 3.63 -16.53 7.80
N TYR A 142 4.86 -16.21 7.39
CA TYR A 142 5.12 -15.73 6.03
C TYR A 142 4.82 -16.80 4.96
N SER A 143 5.03 -18.08 5.27
CA SER A 143 4.61 -19.17 4.39
C SER A 143 3.10 -19.29 4.25
N GLN A 144 2.31 -18.99 5.30
CA GLN A 144 0.84 -18.91 5.21
C GLN A 144 0.39 -17.73 4.34
N ILE A 145 1.03 -16.56 4.47
CA ILE A 145 0.76 -15.42 3.57
C ILE A 145 1.09 -15.80 2.11
N LYS A 146 2.23 -16.43 1.85
CA LYS A 146 2.60 -16.89 0.51
C LYS A 146 1.58 -17.88 -0.05
N ALA A 147 1.16 -18.85 0.76
CA ALA A 147 0.16 -19.85 0.38
C ALA A 147 -1.21 -19.22 0.09
N PHE A 148 -1.63 -18.23 0.88
CA PHE A 148 -2.86 -17.47 0.66
C PHE A 148 -2.87 -16.78 -0.71
N PHE A 149 -1.80 -16.05 -1.07
CA PHE A 149 -1.71 -15.40 -2.37
C PHE A 149 -1.54 -16.39 -3.52
N ALA A 150 -0.83 -17.51 -3.33
CA ALA A 150 -0.69 -18.57 -4.33
C ALA A 150 -2.03 -19.25 -4.66
N LYS A 151 -2.76 -19.65 -3.63
CA LYS A 151 -4.07 -20.32 -3.72
C LYS A 151 -5.12 -19.41 -4.37
N ASN A 152 -5.16 -18.14 -3.99
CA ASN A 152 -6.26 -17.23 -4.33
C ASN A 152 -5.94 -16.29 -5.52
N GLN A 153 -4.76 -16.36 -6.15
CA GLN A 153 -4.27 -15.41 -7.17
C GLN A 153 -5.33 -15.02 -8.23
N ASN A 154 -6.01 -16.01 -8.83
CA ASN A 154 -6.98 -15.76 -9.89
C ASN A 154 -8.27 -15.09 -9.37
N GLU A 155 -8.71 -15.43 -8.16
CA GLU A 155 -9.85 -14.76 -7.53
C GLU A 155 -9.48 -13.36 -7.03
N ILE A 156 -8.24 -13.12 -6.60
CA ILE A 156 -7.75 -11.79 -6.22
C ILE A 156 -7.68 -10.86 -7.46
N LYS A 157 -7.24 -11.36 -8.62
CA LYS A 157 -7.23 -10.60 -9.88
C LYS A 157 -8.63 -10.15 -10.32
N THR A 158 -9.68 -10.90 -9.98
CA THR A 158 -11.06 -10.68 -10.46
C THR A 158 -11.99 -10.07 -9.41
N ASN A 159 -11.75 -10.31 -8.13
CA ASN A 159 -12.53 -9.80 -7.01
C ASN A 159 -11.62 -9.49 -5.80
N PRO A 160 -10.77 -8.45 -5.89
CA PRO A 160 -9.77 -8.14 -4.87
C PRO A 160 -10.40 -7.78 -3.50
N SER A 161 -11.59 -7.15 -3.47
CA SER A 161 -12.32 -6.78 -2.26
C SER A 161 -12.75 -7.98 -1.39
N LYS A 162 -13.01 -9.15 -2.00
CA LYS A 162 -13.25 -10.41 -1.26
C LYS A 162 -12.06 -10.76 -0.35
N PHE A 163 -10.84 -10.44 -0.78
CA PHE A 163 -9.59 -10.75 -0.10
C PHE A 163 -9.01 -9.57 0.70
N GLY A 164 -9.80 -8.54 0.97
CA GLY A 164 -9.35 -7.37 1.74
C GLY A 164 -8.50 -6.37 0.96
N LEU A 165 -8.49 -6.47 -0.38
CA LEU A 165 -7.92 -5.47 -1.27
C LEU A 165 -9.06 -4.62 -1.85
N ASP A 166 -9.71 -3.85 -0.97
CA ASP A 166 -10.80 -2.95 -1.35
C ASP A 166 -10.22 -1.69 -2.05
N ILE A 167 -9.88 -1.82 -3.33
CA ILE A 167 -9.38 -0.72 -4.18
C ILE A 167 -10.54 0.21 -4.50
N VAL A 168 -10.45 1.49 -4.11
CA VAL A 168 -11.51 2.47 -4.32
C VAL A 168 -11.02 3.67 -5.12
N TYR A 169 -9.89 4.27 -4.75
CA TYR A 169 -9.45 5.53 -5.34
C TYR A 169 -9.34 5.54 -6.88
N PRO A 170 -8.65 4.58 -7.55
CA PRO A 170 -8.62 4.51 -9.02
C PRO A 170 -10.01 4.40 -9.65
N TYR A 171 -10.94 3.69 -9.01
CA TYR A 171 -12.32 3.53 -9.49
C TYR A 171 -13.19 4.77 -9.27
N VAL A 172 -12.92 5.57 -8.22
CA VAL A 172 -13.59 6.87 -8.04
C VAL A 172 -13.35 7.74 -9.27
N LEU A 173 -12.10 7.84 -9.73
CA LEU A 173 -11.70 8.65 -10.87
C LEU A 173 -12.21 8.12 -12.22
N SER A 174 -12.38 6.81 -12.39
CA SER A 174 -12.77 6.26 -13.70
C SER A 174 -14.27 6.03 -13.89
N ALA A 175 -15.02 5.78 -12.82
CA ALA A 175 -16.43 5.38 -12.90
C ALA A 175 -17.43 6.51 -12.61
N ASN A 176 -17.01 7.70 -12.17
CA ASN A 176 -17.91 8.77 -11.71
C ASN A 176 -17.70 10.08 -12.48
N ALA A 177 -18.79 10.70 -12.96
CA ALA A 177 -18.77 12.03 -13.58
C ALA A 177 -18.64 13.18 -12.56
N GLU A 178 -19.13 12.94 -11.34
CA GLU A 178 -18.96 13.77 -10.17
C GLU A 178 -18.62 12.87 -8.99
N PHE A 179 -17.74 13.32 -8.10
CA PHE A 179 -17.47 12.64 -6.83
C PHE A 179 -17.86 13.54 -5.66
N ASN A 180 -18.30 12.91 -4.57
CA ASN A 180 -18.40 13.57 -3.29
C ASN A 180 -16.98 13.86 -2.79
N LYS A 181 -16.81 14.95 -2.04
CA LYS A 181 -15.53 15.33 -1.42
C LYS A 181 -15.75 15.76 0.02
N GLY A 182 -14.81 15.43 0.89
CA GLY A 182 -14.86 15.82 2.30
C GLY A 182 -13.88 15.07 3.19
N LYS A 183 -14.32 14.81 4.42
CA LYS A 183 -13.51 14.21 5.48
C LYS A 183 -13.90 12.75 5.69
N ILE A 184 -12.90 11.88 5.80
CA ILE A 184 -13.06 10.51 6.26
C ILE A 184 -12.29 10.37 7.58
N VAL A 185 -12.89 9.74 8.58
CA VAL A 185 -12.22 9.34 9.83
C VAL A 185 -12.22 7.82 9.87
N PHE A 186 -11.04 7.22 9.95
CA PHE A 186 -10.88 5.77 9.93
C PHE A 186 -9.69 5.35 10.79
N ASN A 187 -9.91 4.39 11.71
CA ASN A 187 -8.88 3.87 12.63
C ASN A 187 -8.12 4.97 13.39
N ASN A 188 -8.85 5.94 13.95
CA ASN A 188 -8.32 7.13 14.65
C ASN A 188 -7.46 8.08 13.80
N LYS A 189 -7.29 7.84 12.48
CA LYS A 189 -6.72 8.79 11.52
C LYS A 189 -7.84 9.64 10.90
N THR A 190 -7.56 10.92 10.67
CA THR A 190 -8.44 11.83 9.93
C THR A 190 -7.83 12.15 8.58
N TYR A 191 -8.64 12.02 7.53
CA TYR A 191 -8.25 12.18 6.14
C TYR A 191 -9.13 13.28 5.53
N GLU A 192 -8.54 14.45 5.32
CA GLU A 192 -9.23 15.59 4.71
C GLU A 192 -9.18 15.52 3.17
N ASN A 193 -10.12 16.22 2.52
CA ASN A 193 -10.26 16.37 1.07
C ASN A 193 -10.29 15.05 0.27
N LYS A 194 -10.75 13.96 0.88
CA LYS A 194 -10.90 12.66 0.21
C LYS A 194 -12.15 12.62 -0.66
N ILE A 195 -12.07 11.85 -1.74
CA ILE A 195 -13.10 11.77 -2.78
C ILE A 195 -13.75 10.39 -2.82
N TRP A 196 -15.06 10.32 -3.04
CA TRP A 196 -15.79 9.05 -3.18
C TRP A 196 -17.04 9.18 -4.06
N GLY A 197 -17.31 8.13 -4.84
CA GLY A 197 -18.54 7.97 -5.63
C GLY A 197 -19.71 7.45 -4.79
N ASN A 198 -20.71 6.89 -5.49
CA ASN A 198 -21.97 6.44 -4.88
C ASN A 198 -22.23 4.93 -4.99
N THR A 199 -21.34 4.17 -5.65
CA THR A 199 -21.42 2.70 -5.81
C THR A 199 -20.47 1.98 -4.86
N ASP A 200 -20.73 0.72 -4.54
CA ASP A 200 -19.89 -0.07 -3.59
C ASP A 200 -18.42 -0.22 -4.04
N THR A 201 -18.14 -0.10 -5.34
CA THR A 201 -16.78 -0.11 -5.90
C THR A 201 -16.08 1.26 -5.88
N THR A 202 -16.80 2.32 -5.48
CA THR A 202 -16.33 3.71 -5.53
C THR A 202 -16.53 4.44 -4.21
N ASN A 203 -16.90 3.74 -3.13
CA ASN A 203 -17.11 4.36 -1.82
C ASN A 203 -16.57 3.48 -0.69
N TYR A 204 -16.37 4.08 0.49
CA TYR A 204 -15.77 3.44 1.66
C TYR A 204 -16.80 3.07 2.76
N LYS A 205 -18.11 3.11 2.49
CA LYS A 205 -19.18 2.98 3.51
C LYS A 205 -19.25 1.60 4.14
N LYS A 206 -18.73 0.56 3.49
CA LYS A 206 -18.69 -0.81 4.00
C LYS A 206 -17.51 -1.02 4.96
N GLU A 207 -16.43 -0.28 4.76
CA GLU A 207 -15.17 -0.42 5.48
C GLU A 207 -15.02 0.61 6.60
N VAL A 208 -15.46 1.86 6.37
CA VAL A 208 -15.50 2.94 7.37
C VAL A 208 -16.78 2.81 8.20
N THR A 209 -16.79 1.80 9.07
CA THR A 209 -17.91 1.47 9.96
C THR A 209 -17.44 1.28 11.40
N GLY A 210 -18.37 1.33 12.36
CA GLY A 210 -18.07 1.19 13.79
C GLY A 210 -17.81 2.52 14.51
N GLU A 211 -17.52 2.43 15.81
CA GLU A 211 -17.31 3.60 16.67
C GLU A 211 -16.05 4.38 16.27
N GLY A 212 -16.13 5.72 16.31
CA GLY A 212 -15.04 6.63 15.90
C GLY A 212 -14.85 6.80 14.39
N ASN A 213 -15.36 5.88 13.56
CA ASN A 213 -15.25 5.94 12.10
C ASN A 213 -16.40 6.77 11.48
N SER A 214 -16.11 7.59 10.46
CA SER A 214 -17.13 8.41 9.78
C SER A 214 -16.73 8.84 8.37
N ILE A 215 -17.74 9.13 7.54
CA ILE A 215 -17.58 9.79 6.23
C ILE A 215 -18.47 11.04 6.25
N THR A 216 -17.87 12.22 6.10
CA THR A 216 -18.56 13.52 6.19
C THR A 216 -18.27 14.33 4.93
N PRO A 217 -19.27 14.66 4.09
CA PRO A 217 -19.10 15.59 2.98
C PRO A 217 -18.55 16.96 3.45
N ASN A 218 -17.93 17.71 2.53
CA ASN A 218 -17.50 19.08 2.82
C ASN A 218 -18.69 19.92 3.33
N ALA A 219 -18.46 20.74 4.36
CA ALA A 219 -19.49 21.60 4.93
C ALA A 219 -19.95 22.71 3.97
N ASP A 220 -19.11 23.08 2.99
CA ASP A 220 -19.47 23.96 1.87
C ASP A 220 -20.15 23.12 0.76
N PRO A 221 -21.45 23.29 0.48
CA PRO A 221 -22.17 22.50 -0.52
C PRO A 221 -21.60 22.64 -1.94
N GLN A 222 -20.93 23.77 -2.26
CA GLN A 222 -20.29 23.99 -3.56
C GLN A 222 -18.97 23.21 -3.72
N LYS A 223 -18.42 22.69 -2.61
CA LYS A 223 -17.20 21.86 -2.57
C LYS A 223 -17.47 20.41 -2.15
N ALA A 224 -18.68 20.12 -1.66
CA ALA A 224 -19.11 18.78 -1.26
C ALA A 224 -19.25 17.83 -2.45
N LYS A 225 -19.49 18.37 -3.66
CA LYS A 225 -19.45 17.66 -4.94
C LYS A 225 -18.48 18.36 -5.86
N VAL A 226 -17.66 17.57 -6.56
CA VAL A 226 -16.67 18.06 -7.51
C VAL A 226 -16.86 17.32 -8.84
N GLN A 227 -16.85 18.08 -9.94
CA GLN A 227 -16.88 17.50 -11.28
C GLN A 227 -15.57 16.78 -11.55
N ASN A 228 -15.65 15.55 -12.06
CA ASN A 228 -14.47 14.82 -12.44
C ASN A 228 -13.90 15.39 -13.74
N THR A 229 -12.69 15.94 -13.66
CA THR A 229 -11.93 16.51 -14.80
C THR A 229 -10.64 15.74 -15.07
N THR A 230 -10.54 14.50 -14.61
CA THR A 230 -9.36 13.64 -14.81
C THR A 230 -9.19 13.32 -16.29
N SER A 231 -8.06 13.69 -16.85
CA SER A 231 -7.64 13.31 -18.21
C SER A 231 -7.17 11.86 -18.29
N ASP A 232 -7.15 11.30 -19.51
CA ASP A 232 -6.69 9.94 -19.76
C ASP A 232 -5.22 9.73 -19.34
N GLU A 233 -4.38 10.78 -19.36
CA GLU A 233 -2.99 10.73 -18.92
C GLU A 233 -2.86 10.76 -17.39
N GLU A 234 -3.58 11.66 -16.71
CA GLU A 234 -3.65 11.67 -15.23
C GLU A 234 -4.14 10.32 -14.71
N GLY A 235 -5.18 9.74 -15.30
CA GLY A 235 -5.71 8.43 -14.92
C GLY A 235 -4.70 7.28 -15.08
N LYS A 236 -3.95 7.26 -16.19
CA LYS A 236 -2.84 6.31 -16.40
C LYS A 236 -1.73 6.49 -15.36
N ASN A 237 -1.41 7.73 -15.01
CA ASN A 237 -0.42 8.04 -14.00
C ASN A 237 -0.89 7.65 -12.59
N VAL A 238 -2.18 7.83 -12.26
CA VAL A 238 -2.76 7.39 -10.99
C VAL A 238 -2.61 5.88 -10.81
N LEU A 239 -2.97 5.07 -11.80
CA LEU A 239 -2.83 3.60 -11.67
C LEU A 239 -1.36 3.19 -11.46
N LYS A 240 -0.44 3.77 -12.22
CA LYS A 240 1.01 3.53 -12.10
C LYS A 240 1.57 3.94 -10.73
N THR A 241 1.22 5.14 -10.25
CA THR A 241 1.72 5.67 -8.97
C THR A 241 1.10 4.93 -7.78
N TYR A 242 -0.19 4.61 -7.83
CA TYR A 242 -0.89 3.78 -6.84
C TYR A 242 -0.21 2.42 -6.64
N PHE A 243 0.03 1.65 -7.71
CA PHE A 243 0.67 0.34 -7.56
C PHE A 243 2.16 0.41 -7.21
N ASN A 244 2.86 1.50 -7.55
CA ASN A 244 4.23 1.73 -7.06
C ASN A 244 4.23 2.03 -5.55
N ALA A 245 3.31 2.86 -5.06
CA ALA A 245 3.13 3.10 -3.63
C ALA A 245 2.72 1.83 -2.89
N LEU A 246 1.86 0.99 -3.48
CA LEU A 246 1.47 -0.31 -2.91
C LEU A 246 2.66 -1.28 -2.79
N LYS A 247 3.55 -1.31 -3.80
CA LYS A 247 4.81 -2.07 -3.77
C LYS A 247 5.73 -1.58 -2.65
N GLN A 248 5.85 -0.27 -2.44
CA GLN A 248 6.65 0.32 -1.35
C GLN A 248 6.04 0.02 0.04
N SER A 249 4.71 0.08 0.17
CA SER A 249 3.97 -0.24 1.39
C SER A 249 3.74 -1.74 1.63
N ALA A 250 4.27 -2.62 0.78
CA ALA A 250 3.97 -4.05 0.84
C ALA A 250 4.35 -4.69 2.19
N THR A 251 5.47 -4.25 2.78
CA THR A 251 5.93 -4.74 4.09
C THR A 251 5.01 -4.31 5.23
N SER A 252 4.55 -3.05 5.26
CA SER A 252 3.70 -2.53 6.34
C SER A 252 2.27 -3.06 6.27
N ILE A 253 1.74 -3.30 5.07
CA ILE A 253 0.40 -3.83 4.84
C ILE A 253 0.35 -5.35 5.04
N PHE A 254 1.20 -6.10 4.32
CA PHE A 254 1.09 -7.57 4.18
C PHE A 254 2.09 -8.38 5.00
N LEU A 255 3.28 -7.85 5.28
CA LEU A 255 4.39 -8.58 5.92
C LEU A 255 4.71 -8.04 7.33
N ASN A 256 3.68 -7.59 8.04
CA ASN A 256 3.84 -6.85 9.29
C ASN A 256 4.12 -7.79 10.48
N ASP A 257 5.28 -7.63 11.15
CA ASP A 257 5.68 -8.44 12.30
C ASP A 257 4.67 -8.36 13.48
N SER A 258 3.85 -7.30 13.59
CA SER A 258 2.81 -7.20 14.65
C SER A 258 1.66 -8.20 14.48
N ASP A 259 1.54 -8.84 13.31
CA ASP A 259 0.57 -9.91 13.06
C ASP A 259 1.11 -11.31 13.38
N LEU A 260 2.36 -11.45 13.84
CA LEU A 260 2.91 -12.75 14.20
C LEU A 260 2.12 -13.36 15.38
N PRO A 261 1.34 -14.44 15.18
CA PRO A 261 0.61 -15.05 16.29
C PRO A 261 1.60 -15.80 17.21
N GLY A 262 1.36 -15.76 18.52
CA GLY A 262 2.22 -16.45 19.48
C GLY A 262 2.00 -17.96 19.50
N VAL A 263 3.04 -18.76 19.26
CA VAL A 263 3.00 -20.22 19.39
C VAL A 263 2.59 -20.62 20.81
N GLY A 264 1.59 -21.49 20.96
CA GLY A 264 1.06 -21.97 22.24
C GLY A 264 0.21 -20.93 23.00
N LYS A 265 0.13 -19.70 22.50
CA LYS A 265 -0.74 -18.64 23.03
C LYS A 265 -1.94 -18.43 22.10
N ASP A 266 -1.67 -18.10 20.85
CA ASP A 266 -2.64 -17.71 19.85
C ASP A 266 -2.93 -18.85 18.84
N TYR A 267 -2.01 -19.80 18.65
CA TYR A 267 -2.24 -21.04 17.88
C TYR A 267 -1.35 -22.20 18.35
N ASP A 268 -1.70 -23.43 17.97
CA ASP A 268 -0.91 -24.64 18.26
C ASP A 268 -0.32 -25.27 16.97
N ILE A 269 0.90 -25.79 17.09
CA ILE A 269 1.60 -26.53 16.03
C ILE A 269 1.28 -28.01 16.16
N ASN A 270 0.64 -28.57 15.13
CA ASN A 270 0.23 -29.97 15.05
C ASN A 270 1.03 -30.68 13.95
N GLY A 271 1.91 -31.60 14.32
CA GLY A 271 2.53 -32.52 13.36
C GLY A 271 1.54 -33.59 12.94
N ARG A 272 1.31 -33.76 11.64
CA ARG A 272 0.59 -34.92 11.09
C ARG A 272 1.49 -35.61 10.08
N VAL A 273 1.88 -36.84 10.40
CA VAL A 273 2.46 -37.77 9.41
C VAL A 273 1.30 -38.21 8.52
N THR A 274 1.43 -38.01 7.21
CA THR A 274 0.49 -38.57 6.23
C THR A 274 0.88 -40.00 5.88
N ASP A 275 -0.05 -40.76 5.31
CA ASP A 275 0.17 -42.17 4.97
C ASP A 275 1.22 -42.36 3.84
N THR A 276 1.68 -41.28 3.22
CA THR A 276 2.78 -41.23 2.23
C THR A 276 4.18 -41.14 2.85
N ASN A 277 4.30 -41.15 4.19
CA ASN A 277 5.49 -40.78 4.97
C ASN A 277 5.90 -39.29 4.88
N ASP A 278 5.09 -38.43 4.25
CA ASP A 278 5.31 -37.00 4.30
C ASP A 278 4.93 -36.46 5.70
N ALA A 279 5.94 -36.04 6.46
CA ALA A 279 5.75 -35.42 7.76
C ALA A 279 5.38 -33.93 7.58
N GLY A 280 4.09 -33.65 7.34
CA GLY A 280 3.58 -32.29 7.26
C GLY A 280 3.52 -31.61 8.63
N VAL A 281 4.06 -30.39 8.74
CA VAL A 281 3.80 -29.51 9.88
C VAL A 281 2.59 -28.65 9.58
N PHE A 282 1.49 -28.92 10.28
CA PHE A 282 0.26 -28.16 10.17
C PHE A 282 0.14 -27.20 11.35
N SER A 283 -0.41 -26.01 11.10
CA SER A 283 -0.85 -25.12 12.16
C SER A 283 -2.35 -24.97 12.09
N ASN A 284 -3.00 -25.04 13.24
CA ASN A 284 -4.35 -24.51 13.35
C ASN A 284 -4.29 -23.00 13.07
N PRO A 285 -5.34 -22.39 12.50
CA PRO A 285 -5.41 -20.95 12.40
C PRO A 285 -5.35 -20.30 13.80
N PRO A 286 -4.98 -19.01 13.90
CA PRO A 286 -5.06 -18.27 15.15
C PRO A 286 -6.45 -18.34 15.79
N LYS A 287 -6.49 -18.37 17.12
CA LYS A 287 -7.72 -18.45 17.92
C LYS A 287 -8.73 -17.40 17.48
N ASN A 288 -10.00 -17.81 17.43
CA ASN A 288 -11.17 -17.05 16.97
C ASN A 288 -11.25 -16.82 15.46
N PHE A 289 -10.42 -17.47 14.64
CA PHE A 289 -10.52 -17.48 13.17
C PHE A 289 -10.81 -18.89 12.66
N ASN A 290 -11.62 -19.02 11.61
CA ASN A 290 -11.96 -20.33 11.03
C ASN A 290 -10.85 -20.85 10.11
N SER A 291 -10.05 -19.96 9.54
CA SER A 291 -8.98 -20.28 8.60
C SER A 291 -7.81 -19.27 8.68
N TRP A 292 -6.67 -19.62 8.08
CA TRP A 292 -5.57 -18.68 7.90
C TRP A 292 -5.93 -17.57 6.91
N ASP A 293 -6.74 -17.87 5.88
CA ASP A 293 -7.28 -16.88 4.94
C ASP A 293 -8.11 -15.82 5.70
N ASP A 294 -9.01 -16.22 6.60
CA ASP A 294 -9.81 -15.31 7.45
C ASP A 294 -8.89 -14.41 8.29
N TYR A 295 -7.85 -15.00 8.90
CA TYR A 295 -6.87 -14.28 9.71
C TYR A 295 -6.15 -13.23 8.88
N ILE A 296 -5.55 -13.63 7.75
CA ILE A 296 -4.79 -12.76 6.85
C ILE A 296 -5.68 -11.61 6.34
N ILE A 297 -6.90 -11.91 5.86
CA ILE A 297 -7.87 -10.90 5.41
C ILE A 297 -8.18 -9.88 6.51
N SER A 298 -8.35 -10.34 7.76
CA SER A 298 -8.64 -9.45 8.90
C SER A 298 -7.50 -8.47 9.23
N LYS A 299 -6.25 -8.82 8.90
CA LYS A 299 -5.06 -7.98 9.13
C LYS A 299 -4.81 -7.00 7.99
N ILE A 300 -4.92 -7.48 6.75
CA ILE A 300 -4.58 -6.69 5.56
C ILE A 300 -5.66 -5.67 5.23
N ARG A 301 -6.96 -6.02 5.37
CA ARG A 301 -8.08 -5.14 5.01
C ARG A 301 -8.01 -3.74 5.64
N PRO A 302 -7.87 -3.58 6.97
CA PRO A 302 -7.79 -2.24 7.57
C PRO A 302 -6.54 -1.46 7.12
N ARG A 303 -5.39 -2.12 6.90
CA ARG A 303 -4.18 -1.43 6.39
C ARG A 303 -4.26 -1.09 4.91
N PHE A 304 -5.01 -1.87 4.13
CA PHE A 304 -5.23 -1.58 2.71
C PHE A 304 -6.16 -0.38 2.52
N ILE A 305 -7.19 -0.24 3.36
CA ILE A 305 -8.07 0.95 3.36
C ILE A 305 -7.33 2.20 3.83
N ASP A 306 -6.50 2.09 4.88
CA ASP A 306 -5.58 3.16 5.29
C ASP A 306 -4.71 3.62 4.11
N PHE A 307 -4.07 2.67 3.42
CA PHE A 307 -3.28 2.94 2.22
C PHE A 307 -4.08 3.56 1.06
N ASP A 308 -5.26 3.05 0.72
CA ASP A 308 -6.10 3.59 -0.37
C ASP A 308 -6.56 5.01 -0.05
N LEU A 309 -6.92 5.29 1.21
CA LEU A 309 -7.22 6.64 1.70
C LEU A 309 -5.99 7.57 1.69
N GLU A 310 -4.78 7.08 1.97
CA GLU A 310 -3.54 7.85 1.83
C GLU A 310 -3.25 8.22 0.35
N GLN A 311 -3.51 7.30 -0.58
CA GLN A 311 -3.36 7.57 -2.03
C GLN A 311 -4.48 8.45 -2.60
N ASN A 312 -5.69 8.37 -2.03
CA ASN A 312 -6.87 9.11 -2.48
C ASN A 312 -6.64 10.62 -2.42
N LYS A 313 -6.58 11.28 -3.58
CA LYS A 313 -6.32 12.70 -3.74
C LYS A 313 -7.21 13.25 -4.86
N ASP A 314 -7.60 14.51 -4.76
CA ASP A 314 -8.23 15.21 -5.86
C ASP A 314 -7.15 15.66 -6.85
N PRO A 315 -7.14 15.17 -8.12
CA PRO A 315 -6.11 15.56 -9.10
C PRO A 315 -6.04 17.08 -9.32
N ALA A 316 -7.18 17.77 -9.24
CA ALA A 316 -7.24 19.22 -9.46
C ALA A 316 -6.50 20.00 -8.35
N GLU A 317 -6.44 19.50 -7.11
CA GLU A 317 -5.68 20.12 -6.02
C GLU A 317 -4.17 19.81 -6.08
N GLN A 318 -3.78 18.65 -6.63
CA GLN A 318 -2.37 18.29 -6.76
C GLN A 318 -1.62 19.25 -7.68
N ASP A 319 -2.21 19.63 -8.81
CA ASP A 319 -1.57 20.54 -9.76
C ASP A 319 -1.48 21.97 -9.23
N GLN A 320 -2.48 22.44 -8.48
CA GLN A 320 -2.44 23.76 -7.85
C GLN A 320 -1.29 23.88 -6.85
N GLN A 321 -1.04 22.83 -6.05
CA GLN A 321 0.12 22.79 -5.15
C GLN A 321 1.46 22.75 -5.90
N ASN A 322 1.56 21.95 -6.97
CA ASN A 322 2.77 21.88 -7.80
C ASN A 322 3.10 23.22 -8.48
N GLN A 323 2.07 23.93 -8.99
CA GLN A 323 2.24 25.25 -9.61
C GLN A 323 2.66 26.33 -8.60
N GLN A 324 2.05 26.36 -7.40
CA GLN A 324 2.43 27.31 -6.35
C GLN A 324 3.89 27.13 -5.91
N ASN A 325 4.35 25.88 -5.77
CA ASN A 325 5.74 25.58 -5.44
C ASN A 325 6.70 26.03 -6.56
N ASN A 326 6.37 25.81 -7.83
CA ASN A 326 7.20 26.25 -8.96
C ASN A 326 7.29 27.78 -9.07
N GLN A 327 6.18 28.50 -8.86
CA GLN A 327 6.16 29.96 -8.85
C GLN A 327 6.96 30.55 -7.68
N ALA A 328 6.94 29.90 -6.50
CA ALA A 328 7.77 30.31 -5.38
C ALA A 328 9.28 30.16 -5.69
N VAL A 329 9.66 29.11 -6.43
CA VAL A 329 11.05 28.86 -6.86
C VAL A 329 11.52 29.87 -7.92
N GLU A 330 10.72 30.18 -8.94
CA GLU A 330 11.10 31.20 -9.95
C GLU A 330 11.26 32.62 -9.37
N ASN A 331 10.45 32.97 -8.37
CA ASN A 331 10.55 34.27 -7.68
C ASN A 331 11.84 34.42 -6.83
N LEU A 332 12.44 33.30 -6.38
CA LEU A 332 13.74 33.30 -5.66
C LEU A 332 14.94 33.49 -6.60
N PHE A 333 14.82 33.10 -7.87
CA PHE A 333 15.89 33.30 -8.86
C PHE A 333 15.86 34.69 -9.50
N THR A 334 14.67 35.26 -9.71
CA THR A 334 14.52 36.60 -10.31
C THR A 334 14.90 37.76 -9.38
N THR A 335 14.76 37.59 -8.06
CA THR A 335 15.14 38.61 -7.06
C THR A 335 16.65 38.74 -6.83
N ASN A 336 17.47 37.75 -7.22
CA ASN A 336 18.93 37.78 -7.03
C ASN A 336 19.73 38.36 -8.20
N CYS A 337 19.13 38.60 -9.37
CA CYS A 337 19.82 39.19 -10.53
C CYS A 337 19.67 40.71 -10.65
N SER A 338 18.84 41.36 -9.83
CA SER A 338 18.57 42.81 -9.88
C SER A 338 19.41 43.65 -8.91
N SER A 339 20.24 43.04 -8.06
CA SER A 339 21.14 43.75 -7.12
C SER A 339 22.57 43.98 -7.62
N TRP A 340 22.87 43.64 -8.88
CA TRP A 340 24.20 43.79 -9.50
C TRP A 340 24.13 44.55 -10.83
N ARG A 341 23.80 45.85 -10.77
CA ARG A 341 24.05 46.85 -11.82
C ARG A 341 24.36 48.22 -11.22
#